data_AF-A0A8J6VFW9-F1
#
_entry.id   AF-A0A8J6VFW9-F1
#
_cell.length_a   1.000
_cell.length_b   1.000
_cell.length_c   1.000
_cell.angle_alpha   90.00
_cell.angle_beta   90.00
_cell.angle_gamma   90.00
#
_symmetry.space_group_name_H-M   'P 1'
#
loop_
_entity.id
_entity.type
_entity.pdbx_description
1 polymer ?
#
loop_
_entity_poly.entity_id
_entity_poly.type
_entity_poly.pdbx_seq_one_letter_code
_entity_poly.pdbx_strand_id
1 'polypeptide(L)'
;MRHFLAIGLTFALFFLGTIAISHVPRGLTAHEDVGIERAVDMTSGKSFDSNAVEIDGICFETVMPKRILPIPAMQPDATTPVEFGIRITNNTPTPRRFLLFLLLPTFLGTDEQVIPPEGPAVNKTNVPQEFDFPLAMPGESLTFFLKGRFFWVNSELWFVVYVKDGGAWSFRNFKPGTNQVLFTYKNSSSVWNIYDGRLLSTVIEDIWTGVVSTPLVEFCLVHK
;
A
#
# COMPACT_ATOMS: atom_id res chain seq x y z
N MET A 1 22.77 -33.80 -43.42
CA MET A 1 21.94 -34.79 -42.70
C MET A 1 22.78 -35.40 -41.60
N ARG A 2 22.56 -34.97 -40.34
CA ARG A 2 22.81 -35.76 -39.12
C ARG A 2 22.74 -34.86 -37.88
N HIS A 3 21.94 -35.33 -36.92
CA HIS A 3 21.96 -35.08 -35.48
C HIS A 3 21.69 -33.66 -34.97
N PHE A 4 20.56 -33.47 -34.28
CA PHE A 4 20.45 -32.86 -32.94
C PHE A 4 18.96 -32.79 -32.57
N LEU A 5 18.43 -33.84 -31.94
CA LEU A 5 17.09 -33.85 -31.38
C LEU A 5 17.03 -34.89 -30.25
N ALA A 6 17.37 -34.46 -29.04
CA ALA A 6 17.05 -35.16 -27.80
C ALA A 6 17.39 -34.24 -26.62
N ILE A 7 16.62 -34.41 -25.55
CA ILE A 7 16.77 -33.88 -24.17
C ILE A 7 15.80 -32.74 -23.85
N GLY A 8 14.81 -33.08 -23.01
CA GLY A 8 14.27 -32.14 -22.05
C GLY A 8 12.75 -32.16 -21.86
N LEU A 9 12.10 -33.31 -21.72
CA LEU A 9 10.71 -33.33 -21.23
C LEU A 9 10.49 -34.49 -20.26
N THR A 10 10.92 -34.31 -19.00
CA THR A 10 10.62 -35.27 -17.93
C THR A 10 10.70 -34.61 -16.56
N PHE A 11 9.74 -33.76 -16.20
CA PHE A 11 9.40 -33.50 -14.79
C PHE A 11 7.94 -33.02 -14.70
N ALA A 12 7.02 -33.96 -14.89
CA ALA A 12 5.64 -33.81 -14.49
C ALA A 12 5.27 -35.09 -13.77
N LEU A 13 5.26 -35.06 -12.44
CA LEU A 13 4.47 -35.91 -11.52
C LEU A 13 5.01 -35.74 -10.09
N PHE A 14 4.10 -35.90 -9.13
CA PHE A 14 4.25 -35.84 -7.67
C PHE A 14 4.06 -34.48 -7.01
N PHE A 15 2.80 -34.04 -6.87
CA PHE A 15 2.26 -33.55 -5.60
C PHE A 15 0.73 -33.64 -5.62
N LEU A 16 0.18 -34.78 -5.19
CA LEU A 16 -1.22 -34.92 -4.79
C LEU A 16 -1.25 -35.65 -3.45
N GLY A 17 -0.99 -34.89 -2.38
CA GLY A 17 -1.07 -35.34 -1.00
C GLY A 17 -2.42 -34.95 -0.39
N THR A 18 -3.30 -35.96 -0.28
CA THR A 18 -4.30 -36.19 0.78
C THR A 18 -4.71 -35.02 1.67
N ILE A 19 -5.91 -34.45 1.42
CA ILE A 19 -6.63 -33.64 2.40
C ILE A 19 -7.40 -34.58 3.33
N ALA A 20 -6.93 -34.72 4.56
CA ALA A 20 -7.68 -35.38 5.62
C ALA A 20 -8.69 -34.39 6.21
N ILE A 21 -9.96 -34.75 6.12
CA ILE A 21 -11.11 -34.04 6.68
C ILE A 21 -11.19 -34.36 8.18
N SER A 22 -10.82 -33.43 9.05
CA SER A 22 -11.10 -33.54 10.48
C SER A 22 -12.47 -32.95 10.79
N HIS A 23 -13.41 -33.85 11.09
CA HIS A 23 -14.73 -33.56 11.66
C HIS A 23 -14.57 -32.91 13.05
N VAL A 24 -15.13 -31.72 13.24
CA VAL A 24 -15.34 -31.13 14.58
C VAL A 24 -16.83 -31.28 14.94
N PRO A 25 -17.19 -31.90 16.07
CA PRO A 25 -18.57 -31.98 16.52
C PRO A 25 -19.04 -30.64 17.07
N ARG A 26 -20.19 -30.19 16.55
CA ARG A 26 -20.90 -28.97 16.94
C ARG A 26 -21.68 -29.25 18.22
N GLY A 27 -21.12 -28.85 19.37
CA GLY A 27 -21.80 -28.89 20.66
C GLY A 27 -22.74 -27.69 20.81
N LEU A 28 -24.04 -27.98 20.90
CA LEU A 28 -25.07 -27.05 21.39
C LEU A 28 -24.79 -26.69 22.85
N THR A 29 -24.82 -25.41 23.19
CA THR A 29 -25.30 -24.95 24.50
C THR A 29 -26.16 -23.70 24.32
N ALA A 30 -27.28 -23.71 25.02
CA ALA A 30 -28.39 -22.78 24.89
C ALA A 30 -28.26 -21.58 25.84
N HIS A 31 -28.91 -20.50 25.41
CA HIS A 31 -29.46 -19.35 26.15
C HIS A 31 -29.24 -19.24 27.66
N GLU A 32 -28.67 -18.11 28.07
CA GLU A 32 -29.23 -17.33 29.18
C GLU A 32 -29.58 -15.92 28.68
N ASP A 33 -30.86 -15.61 28.86
CA ASP A 33 -31.51 -14.34 28.59
C ASP A 33 -31.41 -13.51 29.87
N VAL A 34 -30.63 -12.44 29.84
CA VAL A 34 -30.59 -11.43 30.90
C VAL A 34 -30.81 -10.08 30.25
N GLY A 35 -32.07 -9.66 30.23
CA GLY A 35 -32.42 -8.28 30.00
C GLY A 35 -32.00 -7.42 31.19
N ILE A 36 -31.47 -6.23 30.92
CA ILE A 36 -31.61 -5.03 31.75
C ILE A 36 -31.18 -3.79 30.95
N GLU A 37 -32.12 -2.85 30.88
CA GLU A 37 -31.98 -1.39 30.87
C GLU A 37 -31.17 -0.67 29.77
N ARG A 38 -31.93 -0.25 28.75
CA ARG A 38 -32.17 1.16 28.39
C ARG A 38 -31.12 2.18 28.90
N ALA A 39 -30.06 2.36 28.13
CA ALA A 39 -29.19 3.53 28.20
C ALA A 39 -29.25 4.31 26.88
N VAL A 40 -29.91 5.47 26.98
CA VAL A 40 -29.73 6.73 26.24
C VAL A 40 -29.15 6.65 24.82
N ASP A 41 -30.06 6.89 23.88
CA ASP A 41 -29.83 7.51 22.58
C ASP A 41 -28.91 8.74 22.72
N MET A 42 -27.62 8.53 22.45
CA MET A 42 -26.71 9.55 21.97
C MET A 42 -26.18 9.07 20.63
N THR A 43 -27.00 9.28 19.61
CA THR A 43 -26.57 9.39 18.21
C THR A 43 -25.58 10.56 18.09
N SER A 44 -24.35 10.37 18.58
CA SER A 44 -23.23 11.14 18.05
C SER A 44 -23.12 10.68 16.60
N GLY A 45 -23.55 11.52 15.66
CA GLY A 45 -23.18 11.41 14.25
C GLY A 45 -21.67 11.55 14.13
N LYS A 46 -20.94 10.52 14.58
CA LYS A 46 -19.52 10.37 14.41
C LYS A 46 -19.39 10.06 12.93
N SER A 47 -19.12 11.08 12.12
CA SER A 47 -18.79 10.89 10.72
C SER A 47 -17.66 9.87 10.69
N PHE A 48 -17.93 8.67 10.16
CA PHE A 48 -16.92 7.64 9.91
C PHE A 48 -16.02 8.06 8.73
N ASP A 49 -15.70 9.36 8.60
CA ASP A 49 -14.68 9.92 7.71
C ASP A 49 -13.28 9.69 8.29
N SER A 50 -13.07 8.50 8.83
CA SER A 50 -11.74 8.07 9.24
C SER A 50 -10.97 7.75 7.98
N ASN A 51 -10.03 8.62 7.58
CA ASN A 51 -8.99 8.29 6.59
C ASN A 51 -8.00 7.22 7.12
N ALA A 52 -8.26 6.66 8.29
CA ALA A 52 -7.36 5.81 9.05
C ALA A 52 -7.96 4.43 9.36
N VAL A 53 -7.08 3.45 9.47
CA VAL A 53 -7.35 2.08 9.90
C VAL A 53 -6.31 1.67 10.94
N GLU A 54 -6.73 0.99 12.00
CA GLU A 54 -5.83 0.52 13.06
C GLU A 54 -5.83 -1.01 13.14
N ILE A 55 -4.64 -1.60 13.17
CA ILE A 55 -4.42 -3.05 13.29
C ILE A 55 -3.28 -3.27 14.28
N ASP A 56 -3.53 -4.10 15.30
CA ASP A 56 -2.56 -4.47 16.34
C ASP A 56 -1.88 -3.25 17.01
N GLY A 57 -2.65 -2.18 17.23
CA GLY A 57 -2.15 -0.94 17.82
C GLY A 57 -1.29 -0.09 16.88
N ILE A 58 -1.25 -0.38 15.58
CA ILE A 58 -0.64 0.49 14.57
C ILE A 58 -1.73 1.10 13.70
N CYS A 59 -1.80 2.43 13.70
CA CYS A 59 -2.76 3.19 12.91
C CYS A 59 -2.12 3.68 11.60
N PHE A 60 -2.75 3.37 10.48
CA PHE A 60 -2.36 3.77 9.13
C PHE A 60 -3.39 4.73 8.56
N GLU A 61 -2.95 5.89 8.08
CA GLU A 61 -3.83 6.94 7.58
C GLU A 61 -3.34 7.48 6.24
N THR A 62 -4.26 7.65 5.29
CA THR A 62 -3.94 8.37 4.05
C THR A 62 -3.90 9.88 4.28
N VAL A 63 -2.77 10.50 3.97
CA VAL A 63 -2.53 11.93 4.11
C VAL A 63 -2.36 12.56 2.72
N MET A 64 -3.15 13.59 2.43
CA MET A 64 -3.08 14.32 1.18
C MET A 64 -3.19 15.82 1.44
N PRO A 65 -2.09 16.60 1.33
CA PRO A 65 -2.10 18.02 1.70
C PRO A 65 -3.06 18.88 0.87
N LYS A 66 -3.32 18.49 -0.38
CA LYS A 66 -4.24 19.18 -1.29
C LYS A 66 -5.17 18.17 -1.95
N ARG A 67 -6.48 18.29 -1.74
CA ARG A 67 -7.49 17.43 -2.37
C ARG A 67 -8.04 17.99 -3.69
N ILE A 68 -7.87 19.28 -3.97
CA ILE A 68 -8.24 19.88 -5.25
C ILE A 68 -6.94 20.13 -6.02
N LEU A 69 -6.78 19.40 -7.12
CA LEU A 69 -5.56 19.37 -7.90
C LEU A 69 -5.83 19.95 -9.30
N PRO A 70 -5.10 21.01 -9.71
CA PRO A 70 -5.29 21.57 -11.03
C PRO A 70 -4.67 20.65 -12.10
N ILE A 71 -5.40 20.41 -13.18
CA ILE A 71 -4.89 19.72 -14.36
C ILE A 71 -3.87 20.65 -15.04
N PRO A 72 -2.67 20.17 -15.42
CA PRO A 72 -1.70 20.98 -16.15
C PRO A 72 -2.26 21.41 -17.50
N ALA A 73 -1.79 22.54 -18.03
CA ALA A 73 -2.11 22.94 -19.40
C ALA A 73 -1.58 21.88 -20.40
N MET A 74 -2.27 21.69 -21.52
CA MET A 74 -1.83 20.76 -22.58
C MET A 74 -0.73 21.41 -23.43
N GLN A 75 0.44 21.62 -22.82
CA GLN A 75 1.63 22.24 -23.41
C GLN A 75 2.87 21.40 -23.05
N PRO A 76 3.95 21.45 -23.86
CA PRO A 76 5.22 20.85 -23.50
C PRO A 76 5.68 21.30 -22.10
N ASP A 77 6.23 20.36 -21.32
CA ASP A 77 6.78 20.59 -19.98
C ASP A 77 5.80 21.09 -18.88
N ALA A 78 4.53 21.30 -19.22
CA ALA A 78 3.52 21.68 -18.23
C ALA A 78 3.22 20.51 -17.28
N THR A 79 3.41 20.74 -15.98
CA THR A 79 3.19 19.72 -14.95
C THR A 79 2.48 20.30 -13.72
N THR A 80 1.76 19.46 -13.00
CA THR A 80 1.22 19.77 -11.66
C THR A 80 1.87 18.84 -10.64
N PRO A 81 2.73 19.33 -9.72
CA PRO A 81 3.30 18.51 -8.67
C PRO A 81 2.24 18.15 -7.62
N VAL A 82 2.29 16.90 -7.14
CA VAL A 82 1.32 16.35 -6.18
C VAL A 82 2.05 15.48 -5.16
N GLU A 83 1.55 15.51 -3.92
CA GLU A 83 2.02 14.67 -2.83
C GLU A 83 0.87 13.81 -2.30
N PHE A 84 1.08 12.51 -2.29
CA PHE A 84 0.22 11.52 -1.63
C PHE A 84 1.02 10.86 -0.54
N GLY A 85 0.47 10.66 0.64
CA GLY A 85 1.23 10.12 1.75
C GLY A 85 0.46 9.16 2.64
N ILE A 86 1.22 8.48 3.47
CA ILE A 86 0.71 7.69 4.58
C ILE A 86 1.28 8.25 5.88
N ARG A 87 0.45 8.30 6.92
CA ARG A 87 0.86 8.50 8.30
C ARG A 87 0.68 7.19 9.05
N ILE A 88 1.73 6.75 9.73
CA ILE A 88 1.75 5.53 10.53
C ILE A 88 2.01 5.92 11.98
N THR A 89 1.07 5.64 12.87
CA THR A 89 1.19 5.92 14.31
C THR A 89 1.35 4.62 15.08
N ASN A 90 2.38 4.53 15.91
CA ASN A 90 2.61 3.38 16.76
C ASN A 90 1.93 3.59 18.13
N ASN A 91 0.74 3.04 18.33
CA ASN A 91 0.04 3.08 19.62
C ASN A 91 0.46 1.93 20.56
N THR A 92 1.40 1.08 20.15
CA THR A 92 1.88 -0.03 20.98
C THR A 92 2.94 0.44 21.99
N PRO A 93 3.14 -0.27 23.11
CA PRO A 93 4.21 0.06 24.06
C PRO A 93 5.62 -0.31 23.57
N THR A 94 5.75 -0.97 22.41
CA THR A 94 7.03 -1.40 21.84
C THR A 94 7.39 -0.57 20.61
N PRO A 95 8.63 -0.10 20.46
CA PRO A 95 9.08 0.53 19.22
C PRO A 95 8.91 -0.42 18.01
N ARG A 96 8.58 0.13 16.85
CA ARG A 96 8.40 -0.65 15.60
C ARG A 96 9.08 0.02 14.42
N ARG A 97 9.71 -0.78 13.57
CA ARG A 97 10.26 -0.31 12.29
C ARG A 97 9.28 -0.56 11.15
N PHE A 98 9.32 0.29 10.14
CA PHE A 98 8.46 0.16 8.97
C PHE A 98 9.26 0.21 7.68
N LEU A 99 9.19 -0.83 6.86
CA LEU A 99 9.73 -0.80 5.50
C LEU A 99 8.81 0.01 4.58
N LEU A 100 9.15 1.28 4.32
CA LEU A 100 8.36 2.17 3.45
C LEU A 100 8.78 2.12 1.96
N PHE A 101 9.79 1.30 1.67
CA PHE A 101 10.46 1.23 0.38
C PHE A 101 9.56 0.82 -0.80
N LEU A 102 8.54 -0.01 -0.54
CA LEU A 102 7.65 -0.59 -1.55
C LEU A 102 6.22 -0.04 -1.48
N LEU A 103 6.02 1.06 -0.77
CA LEU A 103 4.69 1.63 -0.62
C LEU A 103 4.25 2.30 -1.93
N LEU A 104 3.19 1.76 -2.55
CA LEU A 104 2.59 2.27 -3.77
C LEU A 104 1.11 2.60 -3.55
N PRO A 105 0.61 3.70 -4.13
CA PRO A 105 -0.79 4.03 -4.09
C PRO A 105 -1.57 3.20 -5.11
N THR A 106 -2.81 2.88 -4.77
CA THR A 106 -3.81 2.40 -5.73
C THR A 106 -4.79 3.53 -5.99
N PHE A 107 -5.05 3.83 -7.25
CA PHE A 107 -5.99 4.86 -7.66
C PHE A 107 -7.27 4.25 -8.23
N LEU A 108 -8.40 4.86 -7.90
CA LEU A 108 -9.66 4.65 -8.61
C LEU A 108 -9.99 5.91 -9.42
N GLY A 109 -10.34 5.72 -10.68
CA GLY A 109 -10.81 6.78 -11.56
C GLY A 109 -12.19 7.29 -11.18
N THR A 110 -12.68 8.28 -11.92
CA THR A 110 -14.04 8.83 -11.77
C THR A 110 -15.16 7.82 -12.05
N ASP A 111 -14.82 6.70 -12.69
CA ASP A 111 -15.70 5.57 -12.99
C ASP A 111 -15.56 4.43 -11.97
N GLU A 112 -14.91 4.70 -10.83
CA GLU A 112 -14.62 3.74 -9.75
C GLU A 112 -13.78 2.54 -10.20
N GLN A 113 -13.17 2.60 -11.39
CA GLN A 113 -12.28 1.55 -11.87
C GLN A 113 -10.86 1.77 -11.40
N VAL A 114 -10.17 0.68 -11.07
CA VAL A 114 -8.75 0.71 -10.72
C VAL A 114 -7.93 1.19 -11.90
N ILE A 115 -7.13 2.22 -11.70
CA ILE A 115 -6.15 2.68 -12.68
C ILE A 115 -4.91 1.80 -12.52
N PRO A 116 -4.58 0.94 -13.51
CA PRO A 116 -3.45 0.04 -13.38
C PRO A 116 -2.13 0.81 -13.37
N PRO A 117 -1.20 0.46 -12.47
CA PRO A 117 0.16 0.99 -12.53
C PRO A 117 0.91 0.40 -13.73
N GLU A 118 1.70 1.24 -14.41
CA GLU A 118 2.63 0.86 -15.46
C GLU A 118 4.07 1.06 -14.95
N GLY A 119 4.91 0.03 -15.10
CA GLY A 119 6.28 0.04 -14.62
C GLY A 119 6.65 -1.25 -13.84
N PRO A 120 7.76 -1.21 -13.08
CA PRO A 120 8.64 -0.06 -12.94
C PRO A 120 9.49 0.12 -14.21
N ALA A 121 9.68 1.38 -14.64
CA ALA A 121 10.69 1.69 -15.65
C ALA A 121 12.10 1.63 -15.01
N VAL A 122 12.59 0.42 -14.74
CA VAL A 122 13.86 0.19 -14.02
C VAL A 122 14.99 -0.19 -14.97
N ASN A 123 16.10 0.52 -14.85
CA ASN A 123 17.41 0.00 -15.24
C ASN A 123 18.13 -0.64 -14.04
N LYS A 124 17.75 -0.30 -12.79
CA LYS A 124 18.26 -0.87 -11.52
C LYS A 124 17.24 -0.70 -10.40
N THR A 125 17.04 -1.73 -9.58
CA THR A 125 16.32 -1.63 -8.30
C THR A 125 17.34 -1.37 -7.19
N ASN A 126 17.15 -0.31 -6.41
CA ASN A 126 17.95 -0.07 -5.21
C ASN A 126 17.68 -1.19 -4.20
N VAL A 127 18.66 -1.50 -3.36
CA VAL A 127 18.46 -2.38 -2.20
C VAL A 127 18.10 -1.51 -1.00
N PRO A 128 17.04 -1.84 -0.23
CA PRO A 128 16.69 -1.09 0.98
C PRO A 128 17.91 -0.87 1.88
N GLN A 129 18.07 0.36 2.36
CA GLN A 129 19.12 0.74 3.31
C GLN A 129 18.52 0.93 4.71
N GLU A 130 19.34 1.08 5.74
CA GLU A 130 18.86 1.18 7.13
C GLU A 130 17.89 2.34 7.33
N PHE A 131 18.14 3.48 6.67
CA PHE A 131 17.27 4.66 6.72
C PHE A 131 15.90 4.46 6.05
N ASP A 132 15.69 3.35 5.31
CA ASP A 132 14.39 2.97 4.75
C ASP A 132 13.49 2.21 5.74
N PHE A 133 14.01 1.94 6.94
CA PHE A 133 13.30 1.32 8.07
C PHE A 133 13.16 2.30 9.24
N PRO A 134 12.47 3.45 9.07
CA PRO A 134 12.26 4.38 10.17
C PRO A 134 11.61 3.68 11.37
N LEU A 135 12.11 4.01 12.55
CA LEU A 135 11.63 3.54 13.84
C LEU A 135 10.55 4.51 14.35
N ALA A 136 9.38 3.99 14.70
CA ALA A 136 8.35 4.72 15.44
C ALA A 136 8.37 4.28 16.91
N MET A 137 8.60 5.23 17.82
CA MET A 137 8.45 5.01 19.26
C MET A 137 6.97 4.92 19.67
N PRO A 138 6.65 4.39 20.86
CA PRO A 138 5.28 4.43 21.40
C PRO A 138 4.70 5.86 21.39
N GLY A 139 3.52 6.00 20.80
CA GLY A 139 2.81 7.27 20.60
C GLY A 139 3.33 8.13 19.44
N GLU A 140 4.39 7.73 18.74
CA GLU A 140 4.98 8.49 17.64
C GLU A 140 4.28 8.21 16.30
N SER A 141 4.23 9.24 15.45
CA SER A 141 3.75 9.14 14.07
C SER A 141 4.88 9.38 13.06
N LEU A 142 5.03 8.46 12.12
CA LEU A 142 5.86 8.62 10.93
C LEU A 142 4.98 9.08 9.77
N THR A 143 5.39 10.10 9.03
CA THR A 143 4.68 10.53 7.82
C THR A 143 5.59 10.39 6.61
N PHE A 144 5.09 9.75 5.57
CA PHE A 144 5.83 9.52 4.33
C PHE A 144 5.01 10.00 3.13
N PHE A 145 5.62 10.85 2.31
CA PHE A 145 5.01 11.39 1.10
C PHE A 145 5.69 10.85 -0.15
N LEU A 146 4.89 10.27 -1.02
CA LEU A 146 5.22 10.03 -2.42
C LEU A 146 5.03 11.32 -3.21
N LYS A 147 6.12 11.75 -3.84
CA LYS A 147 6.15 12.93 -4.70
C LYS A 147 5.99 12.50 -6.15
N GLY A 148 4.96 13.04 -6.80
CA GLY A 148 4.69 12.78 -8.19
C GLY A 148 4.22 14.03 -8.92
N ARG A 149 3.85 13.87 -10.18
CA ARG A 149 3.32 14.95 -11.00
C ARG A 149 2.34 14.45 -12.04
N PHE A 150 1.32 15.25 -12.30
CA PHE A 150 0.46 15.10 -13.47
C PHE A 150 1.05 15.81 -14.69
N PHE A 151 0.92 15.22 -15.87
CA PHE A 151 1.38 15.76 -17.16
C PHE A 151 0.62 15.10 -18.33
N TRP A 152 0.69 15.71 -19.52
CA TRP A 152 0.02 15.20 -20.72
C TRP A 152 0.96 14.38 -21.59
N VAL A 153 0.49 13.22 -22.09
CA VAL A 153 1.14 12.40 -23.11
C VAL A 153 0.10 11.98 -24.13
N ASN A 154 0.27 12.29 -25.41
CA ASN A 154 -0.67 11.92 -26.48
C ASN A 154 -2.15 12.22 -26.15
N SER A 155 -2.42 13.39 -25.54
CA SER A 155 -3.76 13.81 -25.08
C SER A 155 -4.37 12.96 -23.94
N GLU A 156 -3.56 12.16 -23.25
CA GLU A 156 -3.94 11.46 -22.01
C GLU A 156 -3.27 12.12 -20.80
N LEU A 157 -4.01 12.24 -19.70
CA LEU A 157 -3.47 12.75 -18.45
C LEU A 157 -2.79 11.60 -17.67
N TRP A 158 -1.49 11.75 -17.49
CA TRP A 158 -0.63 10.78 -16.81
C TRP A 158 -0.23 11.31 -15.44
N PHE A 159 -0.09 10.41 -14.47
CA PHE A 159 0.57 10.65 -13.20
C PHE A 159 1.83 9.80 -13.13
N VAL A 160 2.97 10.40 -12.80
CA VAL A 160 4.22 9.67 -12.53
C VAL A 160 4.64 9.89 -11.09
N VAL A 161 5.06 8.81 -10.43
CA VAL A 161 5.63 8.83 -9.08
C VAL A 161 7.00 8.16 -9.10
N TYR A 162 7.95 8.78 -8.41
CA TYR A 162 9.27 8.21 -8.18
C TYR A 162 9.30 7.63 -6.77
N VAL A 163 9.61 6.35 -6.67
CA VAL A 163 9.69 5.64 -5.39
C VAL A 163 11.14 5.47 -4.96
N LYS A 164 11.35 5.16 -3.67
CA LYS A 164 12.68 5.04 -3.06
C LYS A 164 13.53 3.92 -3.68
N ASP A 165 12.91 2.93 -4.31
CA ASP A 165 13.61 1.85 -5.00
C ASP A 165 14.34 2.28 -6.28
N GLY A 166 14.27 3.57 -6.65
CA GLY A 166 14.88 4.12 -7.87
C GLY A 166 14.01 3.93 -9.10
N GLY A 167 12.88 3.23 -8.97
CA GLY A 167 11.87 3.05 -10.00
C GLY A 167 10.96 4.26 -10.16
N ALA A 168 10.39 4.36 -11.36
CA ALA A 168 9.28 5.24 -11.65
C ALA A 168 8.07 4.39 -12.03
N TRP A 169 6.92 4.75 -11.47
CA TRP A 169 5.62 4.17 -11.80
C TRP A 169 4.75 5.23 -12.45
N SER A 170 4.09 4.86 -13.54
CA SER A 170 3.15 5.72 -14.25
C SER A 170 1.73 5.17 -14.14
N PHE A 171 0.77 6.07 -14.12
CA PHE A 171 -0.65 5.78 -14.09
C PHE A 171 -1.30 6.65 -15.16
N ARG A 172 -2.04 6.05 -16.09
CA ARG A 172 -2.61 6.74 -17.25
C ARG A 172 -4.12 6.93 -17.12
N ASN A 173 -4.70 7.70 -18.04
CA ASN A 173 -6.14 7.85 -18.22
C ASN A 173 -6.88 8.49 -17.05
N PHE A 174 -6.24 9.40 -16.31
CA PHE A 174 -6.98 10.21 -15.34
C PHE A 174 -7.97 11.13 -16.05
N LYS A 175 -9.17 11.26 -15.47
CA LYS A 175 -10.23 12.14 -15.95
C LYS A 175 -10.45 13.29 -14.97
N PRO A 176 -10.85 14.48 -15.45
CA PRO A 176 -11.35 15.54 -14.57
C PRO A 176 -12.51 15.04 -13.72
N GLY A 177 -12.59 15.48 -12.46
CA GLY A 177 -13.60 15.05 -11.50
C GLY A 177 -13.03 14.36 -10.26
N THR A 178 -13.91 13.72 -9.48
CA THR A 178 -13.56 13.02 -8.24
C THR A 178 -12.91 11.67 -8.55
N ASN A 179 -11.68 11.52 -8.10
CA ASN A 179 -10.90 10.29 -8.12
C ASN A 179 -10.64 9.88 -6.66
N GLN A 180 -10.18 8.64 -6.45
CA GLN A 180 -9.86 8.16 -5.11
C GLN A 180 -8.46 7.55 -5.08
N VAL A 181 -7.84 7.59 -3.90
CA VAL A 181 -6.54 6.98 -3.63
C VAL A 181 -6.60 6.18 -2.33
N LEU A 182 -5.94 5.04 -2.30
CA LEU A 182 -5.62 4.31 -1.08
C LEU A 182 -4.17 3.85 -1.09
N PHE A 183 -3.68 3.48 0.08
CA PHE A 183 -2.37 2.86 0.26
C PHE A 183 -2.54 1.45 0.82
N THR A 184 -1.78 0.52 0.25
CA THR A 184 -1.64 -0.83 0.81
C THR A 184 -0.23 -1.01 1.33
N TYR A 185 -0.10 -1.19 2.64
CA TYR A 185 1.15 -1.61 3.26
C TYR A 185 1.13 -3.13 3.41
N LYS A 186 2.20 -3.80 2.96
CA LYS A 186 2.36 -5.25 3.07
C LYS A 186 3.80 -5.59 3.42
N ASN A 187 3.99 -6.24 4.55
CA ASN A 187 5.28 -6.81 4.94
C ASN A 187 5.07 -8.16 5.64
N SER A 188 5.82 -9.18 5.24
CA SER A 188 5.75 -10.53 5.82
C SER A 188 6.96 -10.90 6.67
N SER A 189 7.98 -10.04 6.74
CA SER A 189 9.23 -10.33 7.45
C SER A 189 9.46 -9.36 8.60
N SER A 190 9.59 -9.87 9.82
CA SER A 190 9.94 -9.06 11.00
C SER A 190 11.43 -8.74 11.07
N VAL A 191 12.23 -9.38 10.22
CA VAL A 191 13.68 -9.24 10.13
C VAL A 191 14.10 -8.98 8.68
N TRP A 192 15.09 -8.11 8.47
CA TRP A 192 15.64 -7.83 7.15
C TRP A 192 17.16 -7.77 7.19
N ASN A 193 17.82 -8.44 6.24
CA ASN A 193 19.27 -8.40 6.09
C ASN A 193 19.64 -7.36 5.02
N ILE A 194 20.34 -6.30 5.44
CA ILE A 194 20.87 -5.29 4.52
C ILE A 194 22.27 -5.73 4.10
N TYR A 195 22.49 -5.81 2.79
CA TYR A 195 23.80 -6.09 2.21
C TYR A 195 24.45 -4.77 1.77
N ASP A 196 25.58 -4.40 2.39
CA ASP A 196 26.30 -3.14 2.12
C ASP A 196 27.37 -3.28 1.03
N GLY A 197 27.43 -4.43 0.35
CA GLY A 197 28.49 -4.76 -0.62
C GLY A 197 29.76 -5.34 0.02
N ARG A 198 29.83 -5.40 1.35
CA ARG A 198 30.84 -6.13 2.13
C ARG A 198 30.21 -7.41 2.64
N LEU A 199 31.03 -8.38 3.07
CA LEU A 199 30.54 -9.65 3.62
C LEU A 199 29.76 -9.49 4.95
N LEU A 200 29.55 -8.26 5.43
CA LEU A 200 28.84 -7.96 6.67
C LEU A 200 27.40 -7.54 6.33
N SER A 201 26.44 -8.31 6.83
CA SER A 201 25.03 -7.94 6.76
C SER A 201 24.61 -7.23 8.05
N THR A 202 24.01 -6.05 7.95
CA THR A 202 23.28 -5.46 9.07
C THR A 202 21.91 -6.11 9.16
N VAL A 203 21.56 -6.64 10.32
CA VAL A 203 20.25 -7.22 10.59
C VAL A 203 19.35 -6.13 11.17
N ILE A 204 18.23 -5.86 10.49
CA ILE A 204 17.17 -4.98 11.00
C ILE A 204 16.07 -5.86 11.58
N GLU A 205 15.78 -5.68 12.86
CA GLU A 205 14.75 -6.42 13.59
C GLU A 205 13.58 -5.50 13.96
N ASP A 206 12.52 -6.09 14.55
CA ASP A 206 11.31 -5.40 15.00
C ASP A 206 10.55 -4.66 13.90
N ILE A 207 10.64 -5.16 12.67
CA ILE A 207 9.87 -4.62 11.55
C ILE A 207 8.42 -5.07 11.72
N TRP A 208 7.48 -4.14 11.62
CA TRP A 208 6.06 -4.48 11.68
C TRP A 208 5.67 -5.38 10.52
N THR A 209 4.97 -6.48 10.82
CA THR A 209 4.49 -7.45 9.83
C THR A 209 2.98 -7.40 9.76
N GLY A 210 2.44 -7.45 8.54
CA GLY A 210 1.01 -7.47 8.31
C GLY A 210 0.66 -6.98 6.91
N VAL A 211 -0.64 -6.98 6.64
CA VAL A 211 -1.23 -6.41 5.44
C VAL A 211 -2.33 -5.47 5.86
N VAL A 212 -2.29 -4.23 5.40
CA VAL A 212 -3.27 -3.21 5.72
C VAL A 212 -3.50 -2.34 4.51
N SER A 213 -4.77 -2.05 4.23
CA SER A 213 -5.17 -1.07 3.23
C SER A 213 -5.86 0.07 3.95
N THR A 214 -5.40 1.30 3.70
CA THR A 214 -6.10 2.48 4.22
C THR A 214 -7.47 2.63 3.56
N PRO A 215 -8.40 3.35 4.19
CA PRO A 215 -9.62 3.79 3.54
C PRO A 215 -9.34 4.58 2.25
N LEU A 216 -10.28 4.52 1.31
CA LEU A 216 -10.26 5.33 0.09
C LEU A 216 -10.42 6.81 0.45
N VAL A 217 -9.54 7.66 -0.06
CA VAL A 217 -9.59 9.11 0.12
C VAL A 217 -9.83 9.78 -1.23
N GLU A 218 -10.86 10.62 -1.27
CA GLU A 218 -11.24 11.39 -2.45
C GLU A 218 -10.32 12.58 -2.70
N PHE A 219 -10.06 12.83 -3.98
CA PHE A 219 -9.46 14.04 -4.50
C PHE A 219 -10.07 14.42 -5.86
N CYS A 220 -10.06 15.70 -6.20
CA CYS A 220 -10.68 16.22 -7.40
C CYS A 220 -9.64 16.81 -8.35
N LEU A 221 -9.69 16.40 -9.62
CA LEU A 221 -8.92 16.99 -10.71
C LEU A 221 -9.78 18.04 -11.41
N VAL A 222 -9.31 19.30 -11.42
CA VAL A 222 -10.06 20.44 -11.98
C VAL A 222 -9.28 21.13 -13.10
N HIS A 223 -9.98 21.60 -14.13
CA HIS A 223 -9.38 22.49 -15.11
C HIS A 223 -9.01 23.82 -14.44
N LYS A 224 -7.86 24.39 -14.82
CA LYS A 224 -7.48 25.75 -14.45
C LYS A 224 -8.31 26.78 -15.21
#